data_AF-A0A2H1VY99-F1
#
_entry.id   AF-A0A2H1VY99-F1
#
_cell.length_a   1.000
_cell.length_b   1.000
_cell.length_c   1.000
_cell.angle_alpha   90.00
_cell.angle_beta   90.00
_cell.angle_gamma   90.00
#
_symmetry.space_group_name_H-M   'P 1'
#
loop_
_entity.id
_entity.type
_entity.pdbx_description
1 polymer ?
#
loop_
_entity_poly.entity_id
_entity_poly.type
_entity_poly.pdbx_seq_one_letter_code
_entity_poly.pdbx_strand_id
1 'polypeptide(L)'
;MGDGDYLPSVYHAGSVYGWSEEFWFHTPPAGEDWPVRAAIYGDMGNKNAHSLSYLQDEAQRDHFDLVLHVGDFAYDMDTDNALVGDEFMRQIQPLAAIVPYMTCPGNHEQAYNFSNYAARFTMPGPDSSLFYSFDLGPVHFVSISTEVYYFTRYGLKLIVNQYNWLKEDLAKANLPENR
;
A
#
# COMPACT_ATOMS: atom_id res chain seq x y z
N MET A 1 11.75 8.93 -26.47
CA MET A 1 13.21 8.75 -26.38
C MET A 1 13.77 9.91 -25.60
N GLY A 2 14.06 9.63 -24.35
CA GLY A 2 14.44 10.56 -23.30
C GLY A 2 14.34 9.75 -22.01
N ASP A 3 15.16 8.70 -21.93
CA ASP A 3 15.36 7.93 -20.71
C ASP A 3 16.03 8.90 -19.74
N GLY A 4 15.20 9.64 -19.02
CA GLY A 4 15.62 10.34 -17.81
C GLY A 4 15.83 9.27 -16.76
N ASP A 5 16.95 8.56 -16.85
CA ASP A 5 17.41 7.63 -15.81
C ASP A 5 17.67 8.45 -14.55
N TYR A 6 16.61 8.67 -13.77
CA TYR A 6 16.75 9.17 -12.42
C TYR A 6 17.50 8.10 -11.64
N LEU A 7 18.68 8.45 -11.13
CA LEU A 7 19.44 7.54 -10.30
C LEU A 7 18.58 7.09 -9.11
N PRO A 8 18.59 5.79 -8.77
CA PRO A 8 17.81 5.28 -7.65
C PRO A 8 18.21 5.98 -6.36
N SER A 9 17.21 6.28 -5.52
CA SER A 9 17.44 6.74 -4.16
C SER A 9 17.79 5.54 -3.28
N VAL A 10 18.97 5.58 -2.65
CA VAL A 10 19.45 4.51 -1.77
C VAL A 10 19.14 4.88 -0.32
N TYR A 11 18.68 3.90 0.47
CA TYR A 11 18.39 4.08 1.89
C TYR A 11 18.70 2.81 2.70
N HIS A 12 18.80 2.97 4.02
CA HIS A 12 18.84 1.87 4.98
C HIS A 12 18.15 2.30 6.27
N ALA A 13 17.63 1.34 7.03
CA ALA A 13 16.96 1.59 8.30
C ALA A 13 17.86 1.14 9.45
N GLY A 14 17.98 1.95 10.51
CA GLY A 14 18.84 1.58 11.61
C GLY A 14 18.65 2.41 12.87
N SER A 15 19.43 2.01 13.88
CA SER A 15 19.53 2.66 15.18
C SER A 15 20.96 2.51 15.71
N VAL A 16 21.21 2.98 16.93
CA VAL A 16 22.49 2.77 17.62
C VAL A 16 22.86 1.29 17.80
N TYR A 17 21.91 0.37 17.64
CA TYR A 17 22.11 -1.08 17.80
C TYR A 17 22.42 -1.82 16.50
N GLY A 18 22.36 -1.15 15.35
CA GLY A 18 22.62 -1.77 14.04
C GLY A 18 21.82 -1.15 12.91
N TRP A 19 22.17 -1.56 11.69
CA TRP A 19 21.59 -1.08 10.44
C TRP A 19 21.15 -2.27 9.58
N SER A 20 20.13 -2.08 8.76
CA SER A 20 19.77 -3.00 7.69
C SER A 20 20.82 -2.98 6.57
N GLU A 21 20.67 -3.92 5.63
CA GLU A 21 21.25 -3.80 4.29
C GLU A 21 20.78 -2.49 3.61
N GLU A 22 21.49 -2.09 2.57
CA GLU A 22 21.06 -1.01 1.69
C GLU A 22 19.92 -1.48 0.78
N PHE A 23 18.90 -0.65 0.68
CA PHE A 23 17.78 -0.77 -0.25
C PHE A 23 17.78 0.42 -1.20
N TRP A 24 17.02 0.33 -2.28
CA TRP A 24 16.90 1.41 -3.25
C TRP A 24 15.48 1.48 -3.81
N PHE A 25 15.05 2.67 -4.21
CA PHE A 25 13.77 2.86 -4.89
C PHE A 25 13.88 3.98 -5.93
N HIS A 26 12.98 3.98 -6.90
CA HIS A 26 12.83 5.06 -7.86
C HIS A 26 11.69 5.99 -7.42
N THR A 27 11.97 7.29 -7.36
CA THR A 27 10.90 8.28 -7.22
C THR A 27 10.16 8.43 -8.54
N PRO A 28 8.84 8.67 -8.51
CA PRO A 28 8.08 8.97 -9.72
C PRO A 28 8.71 10.12 -10.53
N PRO A 29 8.66 10.07 -11.87
CA PRO A 29 9.06 11.19 -12.71
C PRO A 29 8.34 12.48 -12.32
N ALA A 30 9.00 13.62 -12.50
CA ALA A 30 8.35 14.91 -12.29
C ALA A 30 7.22 15.13 -13.32
N GLY A 31 6.11 15.71 -12.86
CA GLY A 31 4.94 15.98 -13.68
C GLY A 31 3.98 14.79 -13.80
N GLU A 32 2.94 14.98 -14.60
CA GLU A 32 1.79 14.07 -14.69
C GLU A 32 1.67 13.37 -16.05
N ASP A 33 2.46 13.78 -17.04
CA ASP A 33 2.38 13.27 -18.41
C ASP A 33 3.34 12.10 -18.65
N TRP A 34 3.08 10.97 -17.97
CA TRP A 34 3.78 9.72 -18.15
C TRP A 34 2.91 8.50 -17.80
N PRO A 35 3.12 7.33 -18.43
CA PRO A 35 2.29 6.16 -18.20
C PRO A 35 2.59 5.51 -16.84
N VAL A 36 1.56 5.30 -16.03
CA VAL A 36 1.65 4.58 -14.75
C VAL A 36 1.51 3.07 -14.97
N ARG A 37 2.47 2.29 -14.45
CA ARG A 37 2.46 0.83 -14.46
C ARG A 37 2.25 0.32 -13.04
N ALA A 38 1.10 -0.26 -12.78
CA ALA A 38 0.74 -0.79 -11.46
C ALA A 38 0.65 -2.31 -11.48
N ALA A 39 1.19 -2.97 -10.46
CA ALA A 39 0.81 -4.35 -10.12
C ALA A 39 -0.35 -4.31 -9.13
N ILE A 40 -1.45 -5.02 -9.42
CA ILE A 40 -2.66 -5.02 -8.61
C ILE A 40 -3.05 -6.46 -8.28
N TYR A 41 -3.17 -6.79 -6.99
CA TYR A 41 -3.55 -8.13 -6.54
C TYR A 41 -4.06 -8.10 -5.09
N GLY A 42 -4.75 -9.15 -4.65
CA GLY A 42 -5.17 -9.37 -3.26
C GLY A 42 -4.99 -10.84 -2.89
N ASP A 43 -5.40 -11.22 -1.67
CA ASP A 43 -5.59 -12.62 -1.29
C ASP A 43 -4.30 -13.47 -1.38
N MET A 44 -3.14 -12.89 -1.06
CA MET A 44 -1.86 -13.56 -1.29
C MET A 44 -1.62 -14.75 -0.35
N GLY A 45 -1.82 -14.53 0.96
CA GLY A 45 -1.50 -15.47 2.03
C GLY A 45 -0.01 -15.82 2.18
N ASN A 46 0.38 -16.40 3.33
CA ASN A 46 1.76 -16.84 3.57
C ASN A 46 2.15 -18.13 2.81
N LYS A 47 1.18 -18.97 2.44
CA LYS A 47 1.40 -20.30 1.84
C LYS A 47 1.19 -20.35 0.33
N ASN A 48 0.44 -19.39 -0.22
CA ASN A 48 -0.01 -19.38 -1.61
C ASN A 48 0.65 -18.25 -2.44
N ALA A 49 1.78 -17.72 -1.99
CA ALA A 49 2.51 -16.63 -2.63
C ALA A 49 3.22 -17.05 -3.95
N HIS A 50 2.57 -17.85 -4.79
CA HIS A 50 3.09 -18.31 -6.08
C HIS A 50 3.49 -17.15 -7.00
N SER A 51 2.75 -16.04 -6.94
CA SER A 51 3.00 -14.84 -7.75
C SER A 51 4.12 -13.95 -7.20
N LEU A 52 4.55 -14.13 -5.95
CA LEU A 52 5.51 -13.22 -5.31
C LEU A 52 6.86 -13.21 -6.00
N SER A 53 7.36 -14.38 -6.40
CA SER A 53 8.63 -14.48 -7.13
C SER A 53 8.62 -13.72 -8.47
N TYR A 54 7.49 -13.77 -9.18
CA TYR A 54 7.29 -13.01 -10.42
C TYR A 54 7.22 -11.51 -10.15
N LEU A 55 6.47 -11.09 -9.12
CA LEU A 55 6.37 -9.69 -8.73
C LEU A 55 7.74 -9.10 -8.33
N GLN A 56 8.56 -9.88 -7.63
CA GLN A 56 9.92 -9.50 -7.25
C GLN A 56 10.83 -9.33 -8.47
N ASP A 57 10.80 -10.27 -9.42
CA ASP A 57 11.60 -10.22 -10.65
C ASP A 57 11.24 -8.98 -11.51
N GLU A 58 9.94 -8.71 -11.67
CA GLU A 58 9.45 -7.56 -12.43
C GLU A 58 9.76 -6.23 -11.72
N ALA A 59 9.67 -6.17 -10.39
CA ALA A 59 10.04 -5.00 -9.62
C ALA A 59 11.55 -4.69 -9.73
N GLN A 60 12.41 -5.71 -9.72
CA GLN A 60 13.86 -5.52 -9.92
C GLN A 60 14.25 -5.05 -11.32
N ARG A 61 13.36 -5.20 -12.31
CA ARG A 61 13.53 -4.71 -13.68
C ARG A 61 12.83 -3.37 -13.92
N ASP A 62 12.39 -2.70 -12.87
CA ASP A 62 11.66 -1.43 -12.94
C ASP A 62 10.42 -1.49 -13.85
N HIS A 63 9.69 -2.62 -13.83
CA HIS A 63 8.46 -2.78 -14.63
C HIS A 63 7.21 -2.23 -13.95
N PHE A 64 7.25 -1.94 -12.65
CA PHE A 64 6.14 -1.34 -11.90
C PHE A 64 6.58 -0.05 -11.21
N ASP A 65 5.69 0.93 -11.23
CA ASP A 65 5.86 2.20 -10.53
C ASP A 65 5.18 2.17 -9.14
N LEU A 66 4.22 1.26 -8.95
CA LEU A 66 3.62 0.95 -7.65
C LEU A 66 3.04 -0.47 -7.60
N VAL A 67 2.80 -0.93 -6.37
CA VAL A 67 1.98 -2.10 -6.05
C VAL A 67 0.72 -1.66 -5.31
N LEU A 68 -0.44 -2.21 -5.70
CA LEU A 68 -1.71 -2.14 -4.98
C LEU A 68 -2.06 -3.55 -4.46
N HIS A 69 -1.88 -3.79 -3.16
CA HIS A 69 -2.31 -5.03 -2.50
C HIS A 69 -3.67 -4.82 -1.83
N VAL A 70 -4.73 -5.31 -2.48
CA VAL A 70 -6.13 -5.02 -2.16
C VAL A 70 -6.75 -5.97 -1.14
N GLY A 71 -6.12 -6.09 0.03
CA GLY A 71 -6.64 -6.83 1.19
C GLY A 71 -6.29 -8.31 1.23
N ASP A 72 -6.59 -8.92 2.39
CA ASP A 72 -6.36 -10.32 2.71
C ASP A 72 -4.89 -10.74 2.52
N PHE A 73 -4.04 -10.17 3.40
CA PHE A 73 -2.59 -10.27 3.30
C PHE A 73 -2.08 -11.66 3.69
N ALA A 74 -1.94 -11.92 4.99
CA ALA A 74 -1.41 -13.17 5.52
C ALA A 74 -2.49 -14.21 5.84
N TYR A 75 -3.77 -13.82 5.71
CA TYR A 75 -4.93 -14.44 6.35
C TYR A 75 -4.76 -14.52 7.88
N ASP A 76 -5.24 -13.48 8.57
CA ASP A 76 -5.17 -13.31 10.03
C ASP A 76 -3.76 -13.00 10.57
N MET A 77 -3.25 -11.81 10.24
CA MET A 77 -1.91 -11.34 10.65
C MET A 77 -1.68 -11.28 12.17
N ASP A 78 -2.74 -11.25 12.98
CA ASP A 78 -2.68 -11.26 14.45
C ASP A 78 -2.41 -12.66 15.03
N THR A 79 -2.52 -13.71 14.22
CA THR A 79 -2.32 -15.10 14.63
C THR A 79 -0.91 -15.33 15.20
N ASP A 80 -0.84 -16.21 16.20
CA ASP A 80 0.39 -16.59 16.91
C ASP A 80 1.14 -15.37 17.47
N ASN A 81 0.43 -14.53 18.21
CA ASN A 81 0.97 -13.26 18.74
C ASN A 81 1.59 -12.39 17.64
N ALA A 82 0.88 -12.30 16.52
CA ALA A 82 1.25 -11.59 15.31
C ALA A 82 2.47 -12.14 14.53
N LEU A 83 3.01 -13.32 14.88
CA LEU A 83 4.14 -13.92 14.17
C LEU A 83 3.82 -14.23 12.70
N VAL A 84 2.56 -14.58 12.40
CA VAL A 84 2.10 -14.78 11.01
C VAL A 84 2.23 -13.50 10.19
N GLY A 85 1.86 -12.35 10.77
CA GLY A 85 2.08 -11.05 10.14
C GLY A 85 3.56 -10.71 9.98
N ASP A 86 4.41 -11.08 10.94
CA ASP A 86 5.86 -10.84 10.83
C ASP A 86 6.50 -11.69 9.71
N GLU A 87 6.03 -12.93 9.53
CA GLU A 87 6.42 -13.76 8.39
C GLU A 87 6.01 -13.13 7.07
N PHE A 88 4.78 -12.63 6.98
CA PHE A 88 4.29 -11.95 5.78
C PHE A 88 5.13 -10.73 5.43
N MET A 89 5.44 -9.87 6.41
CA MET A 89 6.26 -8.67 6.18
C MET A 89 7.67 -9.04 5.69
N ARG A 90 8.26 -10.14 6.18
CA ARG A 90 9.54 -10.67 5.66
C ARG A 90 9.40 -11.17 4.22
N GLN A 91 8.29 -11.82 3.88
CA GLN A 91 8.05 -12.32 2.52
C GLN A 91 7.95 -11.17 1.51
N ILE A 92 7.22 -10.09 1.82
CA ILE A 92 7.05 -8.97 0.89
C ILE A 92 8.21 -7.97 0.87
N GLN A 93 9.12 -8.00 1.85
CA GLN A 93 10.25 -7.06 1.94
C GLN A 93 11.02 -6.87 0.62
N PRO A 94 11.41 -7.91 -0.14
CA PRO A 94 12.18 -7.73 -1.37
C PRO A 94 11.43 -6.95 -2.46
N LEU A 95 10.12 -6.81 -2.33
CA LEU A 95 9.26 -6.03 -3.22
C LEU A 95 8.94 -4.65 -2.60
N ALA A 96 8.42 -4.65 -1.37
CA ALA A 96 7.96 -3.44 -0.68
C ALA A 96 9.07 -2.48 -0.27
N ALA A 97 10.32 -2.94 -0.23
CA ALA A 97 11.49 -2.08 0.02
C ALA A 97 11.94 -1.30 -1.22
N ILE A 98 11.52 -1.69 -2.42
CA ILE A 98 12.02 -1.10 -3.68
C ILE A 98 10.92 -0.45 -4.54
N VAL A 99 9.67 -0.86 -4.37
CA VAL A 99 8.50 -0.28 -5.05
C VAL A 99 7.47 0.18 -4.01
N PRO A 100 6.87 1.38 -4.15
CA PRO A 100 5.78 1.82 -3.28
C PRO A 100 4.67 0.77 -3.16
N TYR A 101 4.37 0.35 -1.92
CA TYR A 101 3.47 -0.77 -1.64
C TYR A 101 2.21 -0.27 -0.93
N MET A 102 1.18 0.02 -1.71
CA MET A 102 -0.07 0.59 -1.23
C MET A 102 -1.05 -0.53 -0.88
N THR A 103 -1.74 -0.40 0.24
CA THR A 103 -2.59 -1.46 0.81
C THR A 103 -3.98 -0.95 1.16
N CYS A 104 -4.98 -1.81 1.11
CA CYS A 104 -6.27 -1.58 1.79
C CYS A 104 -6.63 -2.81 2.63
N PRO A 105 -7.36 -2.66 3.75
CA PRO A 105 -7.71 -3.80 4.58
C PRO A 105 -8.78 -4.67 3.92
N GLY A 106 -8.62 -5.99 4.01
CA GLY A 106 -9.68 -6.97 3.75
C GLY A 106 -10.32 -7.45 5.06
N ASN A 107 -11.23 -8.42 4.97
CA ASN A 107 -11.94 -8.92 6.14
C ASN A 107 -11.01 -9.67 7.11
N HIS A 108 -9.89 -10.23 6.65
CA HIS A 108 -8.90 -10.88 7.50
C HIS A 108 -8.05 -9.89 8.32
N GLU A 109 -8.16 -8.59 8.08
CA GLU A 109 -7.43 -7.54 8.80
C GLU A 109 -8.19 -6.95 10.00
N GLN A 110 -9.42 -7.41 10.27
CA GLN A 110 -10.34 -6.81 11.25
C GLN A 110 -9.86 -6.84 12.72
N ALA A 111 -8.85 -7.67 13.04
CA ALA A 111 -8.34 -7.85 14.39
C ALA A 111 -8.05 -6.52 15.10
N TYR A 112 -8.53 -6.43 16.34
CA TYR A 112 -8.36 -5.26 17.21
C TYR A 112 -8.84 -3.94 16.58
N ASN A 113 -9.98 -3.96 15.89
CA ASN A 113 -10.50 -2.82 15.12
C ASN A 113 -9.46 -2.32 14.10
N PHE A 114 -8.94 -3.26 13.31
CA PHE A 114 -7.92 -3.04 12.27
C PHE A 114 -6.59 -2.47 12.75
N SER A 115 -6.36 -2.35 14.06
CA SER A 115 -5.12 -1.75 14.58
C SER A 115 -3.88 -2.62 14.34
N ASN A 116 -4.01 -3.94 14.19
CA ASN A 116 -2.88 -4.78 13.78
C ASN A 116 -2.40 -4.42 12.36
N TYR A 117 -3.35 -4.28 11.42
CA TYR A 117 -3.08 -3.81 10.06
C TYR A 117 -2.49 -2.39 10.06
N ALA A 118 -3.14 -1.45 10.75
CA ALA A 118 -2.71 -0.05 10.78
C ALA A 118 -1.33 0.16 11.43
N ALA A 119 -0.90 -0.74 12.32
CA ALA A 119 0.44 -0.69 12.91
C ALA A 119 1.54 -1.20 11.96
N ARG A 120 1.18 -1.97 10.92
CA ARG A 120 2.12 -2.56 9.95
C ARG A 120 2.25 -1.74 8.67
N PHE A 121 1.16 -1.11 8.23
CA PHE A 121 1.10 -0.39 6.97
C PHE A 121 0.82 1.09 7.18
N THR A 122 1.64 1.93 6.57
CA THR A 122 1.49 3.40 6.57
C THR A 122 1.01 3.84 5.20
N MET A 123 -0.20 4.39 5.14
CA MET A 123 -0.78 4.92 3.91
C MET A 123 -0.84 6.46 3.94
N PRO A 124 -0.94 7.13 2.78
CA PRO A 124 -1.08 8.58 2.71
C PRO A 124 -2.30 9.08 3.50
N GLY A 125 -2.17 10.27 4.10
CA GLY A 125 -3.25 10.94 4.79
C GLY A 125 -3.13 10.95 6.33
N PRO A 126 -3.91 11.81 7.00
CA PRO A 126 -3.76 12.06 8.42
C PRO A 126 -4.45 11.00 9.31
N ASP A 127 -5.46 10.30 8.79
CA ASP A 127 -6.43 9.57 9.60
C ASP A 127 -6.62 8.13 9.11
N SER A 128 -5.84 7.20 9.69
CA SER A 128 -5.99 5.75 9.57
C SER A 128 -5.72 5.17 8.16
N SER A 129 -4.90 4.12 8.07
CA SER A 129 -4.59 3.41 6.81
C SER A 129 -5.78 2.67 6.16
N LEU A 130 -7.02 2.93 6.59
CA LEU A 130 -8.23 2.21 6.17
C LEU A 130 -8.81 2.78 4.88
N PHE A 131 -8.72 4.08 4.65
CA PHE A 131 -9.16 4.73 3.41
C PHE A 131 -8.33 5.98 3.18
N TYR A 132 -7.94 6.20 1.92
CA TYR A 132 -7.04 7.27 1.52
C TYR A 132 -7.05 7.44 0.01
N SER A 133 -6.46 8.54 -0.46
CA SER A 133 -6.25 8.81 -1.87
C SER A 133 -4.85 9.36 -2.09
N PHE A 134 -4.36 9.23 -3.32
CA PHE A 134 -3.08 9.79 -3.75
C PHE A 134 -3.05 9.96 -5.27
N ASP A 135 -2.22 10.89 -5.72
CA ASP A 135 -2.00 11.14 -7.13
C ASP A 135 -0.67 10.52 -7.55
N LEU A 136 -0.66 9.82 -8.70
CA LEU A 136 0.56 9.37 -9.34
C LEU A 136 0.42 9.51 -10.85
N GLY A 137 1.32 10.29 -11.46
CA GLY A 137 1.21 10.63 -12.87
C GLY A 137 -0.16 11.26 -13.16
N PRO A 138 -0.90 10.80 -14.18
CA PRO A 138 -2.21 11.34 -14.54
C PRO A 138 -3.37 10.65 -13.80
N VAL A 139 -3.10 9.86 -12.75
CA VAL A 139 -4.10 9.02 -12.08
C VAL A 139 -4.31 9.42 -10.63
N HIS A 140 -5.55 9.75 -10.29
CA HIS A 140 -6.02 9.87 -8.91
C HIS A 140 -6.51 8.52 -8.38
N PHE A 141 -5.74 7.91 -7.48
CA PHE A 141 -6.09 6.64 -6.85
C PHE A 141 -6.91 6.87 -5.58
N VAL A 142 -7.97 6.08 -5.42
CA VAL A 142 -8.83 6.10 -4.23
C VAL A 142 -8.93 4.70 -3.66
N SER A 143 -8.51 4.56 -2.40
CA SER A 143 -8.65 3.35 -1.60
C SER A 143 -9.77 3.55 -0.59
N ILE A 144 -10.77 2.67 -0.62
CA ILE A 144 -11.85 2.60 0.37
C ILE A 144 -11.71 1.32 1.17
N SER A 145 -12.12 1.34 2.44
CA SER A 145 -12.36 0.10 3.18
C SER A 145 -13.79 -0.35 2.96
N THR A 146 -13.96 -1.54 2.40
CA THR A 146 -15.26 -2.23 2.37
C THR A 146 -15.68 -2.66 3.78
N GLU A 147 -14.70 -2.89 4.64
CA GLU A 147 -14.90 -3.51 5.95
C GLU A 147 -15.56 -2.61 6.99
N VAL A 148 -15.49 -1.29 6.81
CA VAL A 148 -16.25 -0.35 7.67
C VAL A 148 -17.77 -0.58 7.56
N TYR A 149 -18.25 -1.15 6.45
CA TYR A 149 -19.67 -1.47 6.23
C TYR A 149 -20.06 -2.87 6.74
N TYR A 150 -19.10 -3.80 6.85
CA TYR A 150 -19.36 -5.17 7.34
C TYR A 150 -19.09 -5.32 8.83
N PHE A 151 -18.13 -4.58 9.39
CA PHE A 151 -17.74 -4.65 10.80
C PHE A 151 -18.28 -3.48 11.62
N THR A 152 -19.58 -3.21 11.48
CA THR A 152 -20.29 -2.10 12.16
C THR A 152 -20.23 -2.18 13.69
N ARG A 153 -19.89 -3.35 14.25
CA ARG A 153 -19.61 -3.57 15.68
C ARG A 153 -18.49 -2.67 16.22
N TYR A 154 -17.58 -2.18 15.37
CA TYR A 154 -16.53 -1.24 15.74
C TYR A 154 -16.99 0.23 15.75
N GLY A 155 -18.26 0.48 15.41
CA GLY A 155 -18.90 1.78 15.51
C GLY A 155 -19.18 2.41 14.15
N LEU A 156 -20.22 3.24 14.11
CA LEU A 156 -20.72 3.86 12.88
C LEU A 156 -19.91 5.11 12.46
N LYS A 157 -19.00 5.61 13.31
CA LYS A 157 -18.18 6.79 13.00
C LYS A 157 -17.31 6.56 11.77
N LEU A 158 -16.73 5.37 11.62
CA LEU A 158 -15.89 5.04 10.47
C LEU A 158 -16.65 5.11 9.15
N ILE A 159 -17.92 4.65 9.14
CA ILE A 159 -18.80 4.72 7.96
C ILE A 159 -19.05 6.17 7.55
N VAL A 160 -19.42 7.02 8.52
CA VAL A 160 -19.71 8.43 8.25
C VAL A 160 -18.46 9.17 7.81
N ASN A 161 -17.32 8.91 8.45
CA ASN A 161 -16.05 9.52 8.11
C ASN A 161 -15.61 9.16 6.69
N GLN A 162 -15.62 7.87 6.33
CA GLN A 162 -15.25 7.42 4.98
C GLN A 162 -16.20 8.03 3.93
N TYR A 163 -17.50 8.05 4.19
CA TYR A 163 -18.47 8.61 3.25
C TYR A 163 -18.26 10.11 2.99
N ASN A 164 -18.07 10.89 4.06
CA ASN A 164 -17.84 12.33 3.92
C ASN A 164 -16.50 12.61 3.24
N TRP A 165 -15.45 11.92 3.67
CA TRP A 165 -14.12 12.01 3.06
C TRP A 165 -14.17 11.69 1.57
N LEU A 166 -14.78 10.57 1.17
CA LEU A 166 -14.83 10.14 -0.23
C LEU A 166 -15.56 11.17 -1.10
N LYS A 167 -16.62 11.81 -0.58
CA LYS A 167 -17.31 12.87 -1.31
C LYS A 167 -16.44 14.09 -1.53
N GLU A 168 -15.71 14.51 -0.50
CA GLU A 168 -14.83 15.68 -0.57
C GLU A 168 -13.64 15.42 -1.51
N ASP A 169 -13.05 14.24 -1.39
CA ASP A 169 -11.94 13.76 -2.20
C ASP A 169 -12.30 13.73 -3.70
N LEU A 170 -13.40 13.05 -4.05
CA LEU A 170 -13.88 12.98 -5.44
C LEU A 170 -14.29 14.36 -5.99
N ALA A 171 -14.85 15.24 -5.16
CA ALA A 171 -15.17 16.60 -5.59
C ALA A 171 -13.90 17.40 -5.92
N LYS A 172 -12.84 17.23 -5.13
CA LYS A 172 -11.53 17.86 -5.35
C LYS A 172 -10.83 17.30 -6.59
N ALA A 173 -10.78 15.98 -6.76
CA ALA A 173 -10.21 15.34 -7.94
C ALA A 173 -10.90 15.77 -9.24
N ASN A 174 -12.19 16.13 -9.17
CA ASN A 174 -12.98 16.54 -10.31
C ASN A 174 -12.87 18.04 -10.66
N LEU A 175 -12.04 18.82 -9.97
CA LEU A 175 -11.79 20.23 -10.30
C LEU A 175 -11.06 20.38 -11.64
N PRO A 176 -11.34 21.42 -12.45
CA PRO A 176 -10.72 21.59 -13.77
C PRO A 176 -9.19 21.58 -13.79
N GLU A 177 -8.55 22.07 -12.72
CA GLU A 177 -7.08 22.10 -12.56
C GLU A 177 -6.46 20.74 -12.24
N ASN A 178 -7.26 19.74 -11.87
CA ASN A 178 -6.83 18.37 -11.53
C ASN A 178 -7.27 17.34 -12.59
N ARG A 179 -7.64 17.79 -13.80
CA ARG A 179 -8.13 16.96 -14.93
C ARG A 179 -7.20 17.00 -16.13
#